data_AF-A0A349D5H4-F1
#
_entry.id   AF-A0A349D5H4-F1
#
_cell.length_a   1.000
_cell.length_b   1.000
_cell.length_c   1.000
_cell.angle_alpha   90.00
_cell.angle_beta   90.00
_cell.angle_gamma   90.00
#
_symmetry.space_group_name_H-M   'P 1'
#
loop_
_entity.id
_entity.type
_entity.pdbx_description
1 polymer ?
#
loop_
_entity_poly.entity_id
_entity_poly.type
_entity_poly.pdbx_seq_one_letter_code
_entity_poly.pdbx_strand_id
1 'polypeptide(L)'
;MKSLFIFFLLYCLTSLNAFSQFQHTKYVDDDLDRNNYSILNIDDGSEHYYVTGTQYDLPNSSGVYVSVKRLNKNGNPVWEKKYTTATVNHGLGSCLSYHSSSDGLKNVVITGTFTNTQGLDRLYVLELNGADGSIVH
;
A
#
# COMPACT_ATOMS: atom_id res chain seq x y z
N MET A 1 -28.28 -32.09 37.85
CA MET A 1 -28.34 -32.13 36.37
C MET A 1 -28.52 -30.75 35.72
N LYS A 2 -29.33 -29.83 36.27
CA LYS A 2 -29.54 -28.49 35.67
C LYS A 2 -28.29 -27.59 35.62
N SER A 3 -27.38 -27.69 36.59
CA SER A 3 -26.16 -26.86 36.62
C SER A 3 -25.13 -27.27 35.56
N LEU A 4 -24.96 -28.56 35.29
CA LEU A 4 -24.01 -29.07 34.30
C LEU A 4 -24.36 -28.64 32.88
N PHE A 5 -25.66 -28.57 32.57
CA PHE A 5 -26.17 -28.09 31.28
C PHE A 5 -25.86 -26.60 31.05
N ILE A 6 -25.92 -25.78 32.11
CA ILE A 6 -25.62 -24.35 32.05
C ILE A 6 -24.13 -24.12 31.78
N PHE A 7 -23.23 -24.87 32.45
CA PHE A 7 -21.79 -24.77 32.19
C PHE A 7 -21.42 -25.21 30.77
N PHE A 8 -22.06 -26.26 30.25
CA PHE A 8 -21.89 -26.69 28.86
C PHE A 8 -22.36 -25.62 27.87
N LEU A 9 -23.49 -24.96 28.15
CA LEU A 9 -24.02 -23.89 27.30
C LEU A 9 -23.09 -22.66 27.30
N LEU A 10 -22.56 -22.24 28.46
CA LEU A 10 -21.58 -21.15 28.55
C LEU A 10 -20.26 -21.48 27.82
N TYR A 11 -19.81 -22.73 27.88
CA TYR A 11 -18.64 -23.19 27.14
C TYR A 11 -18.86 -23.10 25.61
N CYS A 12 -20.02 -23.51 25.12
CA CYS A 12 -20.36 -23.38 23.69
C CYS A 12 -20.51 -21.92 23.23
N LEU A 13 -21.05 -21.03 24.06
CA LEU A 13 -21.21 -19.60 23.75
C LEU A 13 -19.87 -18.85 23.69
N THR A 14 -18.87 -19.29 24.46
CA THR A 14 -17.52 -18.71 24.45
C THR A 14 -16.66 -19.28 23.31
N SER A 15 -16.88 -20.53 22.89
CA SER A 15 -16.13 -21.15 21.77
C SER A 15 -16.61 -20.72 20.38
N LEU A 16 -17.85 -20.22 20.25
CA LEU A 16 -18.39 -19.68 18.99
C LEU A 16 -17.73 -18.36 18.55
N ASN A 17 -17.04 -17.65 19.44
CA ASN A 17 -16.36 -16.38 19.14
C ASN A 17 -14.86 -16.55 18.82
N ALA A 18 -14.35 -17.78 18.73
CA ALA A 18 -12.91 -18.02 18.72
C ALA A 18 -12.22 -17.89 17.35
N PHE A 19 -12.95 -17.57 16.26
CA PHE A 19 -12.34 -17.47 14.93
C PHE A 19 -12.87 -16.25 14.18
N SER A 20 -12.24 -15.09 14.36
CA SER A 20 -12.44 -13.98 13.41
C SER A 20 -11.73 -14.36 12.10
N GLN A 21 -12.49 -14.84 11.12
CA GLN A 21 -11.96 -15.01 9.78
C GLN A 21 -11.77 -13.62 9.15
N PHE A 22 -10.67 -13.41 8.44
CA PHE A 22 -10.50 -12.21 7.61
C PHE A 22 -11.68 -12.11 6.63
N GLN A 23 -12.46 -11.04 6.74
CA GLN A 23 -13.49 -10.69 5.77
C GLN A 23 -12.84 -9.70 4.79
N HIS A 24 -12.58 -10.15 3.57
CA HIS A 24 -12.18 -9.25 2.50
C HIS A 24 -13.28 -8.22 2.27
N THR A 25 -12.98 -6.93 2.40
CA THR A 25 -13.99 -5.86 2.32
C THR A 25 -14.01 -5.15 0.98
N LYS A 26 -12.85 -4.98 0.32
CA LYS A 26 -12.75 -4.15 -0.88
C LYS A 26 -11.45 -4.38 -1.66
N TYR A 27 -11.57 -4.52 -2.98
CA TYR A 27 -10.45 -4.32 -3.90
C TYR A 27 -10.27 -2.82 -4.14
N VAL A 28 -9.06 -2.31 -3.93
CA VAL A 28 -8.74 -0.92 -4.30
C VAL A 28 -8.54 -0.80 -5.81
N ASP A 29 -8.22 -1.90 -6.48
CA ASP A 29 -8.03 -1.98 -7.92
C ASP A 29 -8.27 -3.39 -8.43
N ASP A 30 -8.67 -3.50 -9.69
CA ASP A 30 -8.96 -4.77 -10.37
C ASP A 30 -7.84 -5.09 -11.39
N ASP A 31 -7.51 -6.39 -11.53
CA ASP A 31 -6.68 -6.96 -12.61
C ASP A 31 -5.31 -6.31 -12.85
N LEU A 32 -4.42 -6.36 -11.85
CA LEU A 32 -3.04 -5.90 -11.98
C LEU A 32 -2.04 -6.95 -11.46
N ASP A 33 -0.96 -7.18 -12.22
CA ASP A 33 0.21 -7.90 -11.73
C ASP A 33 0.98 -6.95 -10.79
N ARG A 34 0.75 -7.15 -9.49
CA ARG A 34 1.16 -6.22 -8.44
C ARG A 34 2.23 -6.78 -7.54
N ASN A 35 3.21 -5.92 -7.34
CA ASN A 35 4.23 -6.02 -6.31
C ASN A 35 4.09 -4.80 -5.39
N ASN A 36 2.91 -4.65 -4.76
CA ASN A 36 2.65 -3.64 -3.75
C ASN A 36 3.15 -4.14 -2.39
N TYR A 37 4.13 -3.44 -1.82
CA TYR A 37 4.85 -3.92 -0.63
C TYR A 37 4.79 -2.98 0.57
N SER A 38 4.22 -1.78 0.42
CA SER A 38 4.23 -0.82 1.51
C SER A 38 2.97 0.01 1.59
N ILE A 39 2.52 0.18 2.84
CA ILE A 39 1.45 1.05 3.26
C ILE A 39 1.97 1.89 4.43
N LEU A 40 1.60 3.17 4.46
CA LEU A 40 2.00 4.11 5.50
C LEU A 40 0.82 4.99 5.89
N ASN A 41 0.44 5.00 7.16
CA ASN A 41 -0.54 5.95 7.69
C ASN A 41 0.10 7.34 7.78
N ILE A 42 -0.68 8.38 7.49
CA ILE A 42 -0.27 9.77 7.63
C ILE A 42 -0.72 10.27 9.01
N ASP A 43 0.22 10.50 9.92
CA ASP A 43 -0.09 11.06 11.25
C ASP A 43 -0.31 12.59 11.19
N ASP A 44 -1.13 13.05 10.24
CA ASP A 44 -1.54 14.45 10.05
C ASP A 44 -2.99 14.71 10.53
N GLY A 45 -3.65 13.68 11.07
CA GLY A 45 -5.05 13.74 11.51
C GLY A 45 -6.09 13.53 10.41
N SER A 46 -5.67 13.32 9.15
CA SER A 46 -6.59 13.07 8.03
C SER A 46 -7.17 11.64 7.99
N GLU A 47 -6.59 10.70 8.75
CA GLU A 47 -6.87 9.26 8.64
C GLU A 47 -6.62 8.71 7.22
N HIS A 48 -5.80 9.40 6.43
CA HIS A 48 -5.37 8.96 5.11
C HIS A 48 -4.13 8.08 5.20
N TYR A 49 -3.88 7.30 4.15
CA TYR A 49 -2.70 6.46 4.06
C TYR A 49 -2.15 6.44 2.63
N TYR A 50 -0.83 6.29 2.53
CA TYR A 50 -0.14 6.08 1.28
C TYR A 50 0.04 4.58 1.03
N VAL A 51 -0.10 4.17 -0.23
CA VAL A 51 0.22 2.83 -0.70
C VAL A 51 1.16 2.96 -1.88
N THR A 52 2.22 2.15 -1.90
CA THR A 52 3.12 2.08 -3.04
C THR A 52 3.51 0.65 -3.39
N GLY A 53 3.94 0.50 -4.64
CA GLY A 53 4.34 -0.75 -5.23
C GLY A 53 4.92 -0.57 -6.60
N THR A 54 5.56 -1.62 -7.09
CA THR A 54 5.84 -1.74 -8.51
C THR A 54 4.66 -2.41 -9.21
N GLN A 55 4.31 -1.91 -10.39
CA GLN A 55 3.27 -2.48 -11.24
C GLN A 55 3.75 -2.62 -12.69
N TYR A 56 3.10 -3.52 -13.41
CA TYR A 56 3.31 -3.76 -14.84
C TYR A 56 2.12 -3.21 -15.64
N ASP A 57 2.39 -2.60 -16.80
CA ASP A 57 1.34 -2.24 -17.76
C ASP A 57 0.85 -3.52 -18.46
N LEU A 58 -0.34 -3.99 -18.09
CA LEU A 58 -0.99 -5.12 -18.74
C LEU A 58 -1.71 -4.70 -20.04
N PRO A 59 -1.86 -5.59 -21.04
CA PRO A 59 -1.43 -6.99 -21.06
C PRO A 59 0.03 -7.22 -21.51
N ASN A 60 0.72 -6.17 -21.96
CA ASN A 60 2.00 -6.32 -22.65
C ASN A 60 3.21 -6.41 -21.71
N SER A 61 3.02 -6.18 -20.40
CA SER A 61 4.05 -6.11 -19.35
C SER A 61 5.29 -5.29 -19.74
N SER A 62 5.13 -4.37 -20.69
CA SER A 62 6.22 -3.68 -21.36
C SER A 62 6.71 -2.46 -20.59
N GLY A 63 5.93 -1.99 -19.62
CA GLY A 63 6.26 -0.87 -18.75
C GLY A 63 6.22 -1.30 -17.29
N VAL A 64 7.33 -1.07 -16.58
CA VAL A 64 7.41 -1.19 -15.13
C VAL A 64 7.39 0.21 -14.53
N TYR A 65 6.53 0.43 -13.54
CA TYR A 65 6.37 1.74 -12.91
C TYR A 65 6.15 1.64 -11.40
N VAL A 66 6.52 2.71 -10.68
CA VAL A 66 6.11 2.90 -9.29
C VAL A 66 4.67 3.44 -9.31
N SER A 67 3.74 2.69 -8.73
CA SER A 67 2.40 3.20 -8.41
C SER A 67 2.42 3.79 -7.01
N VAL A 68 1.85 4.98 -6.85
CA VAL A 68 1.66 5.62 -5.54
C VAL A 68 0.24 6.12 -5.45
N LYS A 69 -0.41 5.81 -4.33
CA LYS A 69 -1.78 6.19 -4.03
C LYS A 69 -1.83 6.88 -2.69
N ARG A 70 -2.59 7.97 -2.61
CA ARG A 70 -3.13 8.46 -1.35
C ARG A 70 -4.57 8.00 -1.26
N LEU A 71 -4.89 7.25 -0.21
CA LEU A 71 -6.21 6.72 0.04
C LEU A 71 -6.79 7.40 1.28
N ASN A 72 -8.10 7.65 1.26
CA ASN A 72 -8.81 8.04 2.49
C ASN A 72 -9.09 6.83 3.38
N LYS A 73 -9.60 7.04 4.59
CA LYS A 73 -9.88 5.98 5.57
C LYS A 73 -10.78 4.83 5.09
N ASN A 74 -11.57 5.07 4.04
CA ASN A 74 -12.46 4.07 3.43
C ASN A 74 -11.78 3.34 2.25
N GLY A 75 -10.49 3.58 2.03
CA GLY A 75 -9.73 3.04 0.91
C GLY A 75 -10.17 3.54 -0.45
N ASN A 76 -10.77 4.73 -0.53
CA ASN A 76 -11.02 5.39 -1.82
C ASN A 76 -9.81 6.28 -2.16
N PRO A 77 -9.38 6.31 -3.44
CA PRO A 77 -8.28 7.17 -3.85
C PRO A 77 -8.65 8.65 -3.72
N VAL A 78 -7.79 9.40 -3.01
CA VAL A 78 -7.73 10.86 -3.06
C VAL A 78 -6.96 11.27 -4.31
N TRP A 79 -5.83 10.61 -4.56
CA TRP A 79 -5.09 10.69 -5.81
C TRP A 79 -4.29 9.42 -6.07
N GLU A 80 -3.95 9.20 -7.34
CA GLU A 80 -3.08 8.12 -7.82
C GLU A 80 -2.09 8.68 -8.84
N LYS A 81 -0.84 8.20 -8.79
CA LYS A 81 0.22 8.56 -9.71
C LYS A 81 1.01 7.33 -10.16
N LYS A 82 1.47 7.39 -11.40
CA LYS A 82 2.41 6.44 -12.00
C LYS A 82 3.73 7.17 -12.25
N TYR A 83 4.84 6.58 -11.81
CA TYR A 83 6.18 7.11 -12.06
C TYR A 83 6.99 6.08 -12.83
N THR A 84 7.43 6.47 -14.02
CA THR A 84 8.14 5.60 -14.95
C THR A 84 9.57 6.07 -15.11
N THR A 85 10.44 5.17 -15.57
CA THR A 85 11.79 5.49 -16.01
C THR A 85 12.14 4.59 -17.19
N ALA A 86 12.89 5.13 -18.16
CA ALA A 86 13.19 4.45 -19.41
C ALA A 86 14.18 3.27 -19.27
N THR A 87 14.78 3.08 -18.09
CA THR A 87 15.91 2.16 -17.91
C THR A 87 15.60 0.93 -17.06
N VAL A 88 14.32 0.62 -16.83
CA VAL A 88 13.91 -0.42 -15.88
C VAL A 88 13.32 -1.63 -16.60
N ASN A 89 13.70 -2.82 -16.13
CA ASN A 89 13.21 -4.10 -16.60
C ASN A 89 12.27 -4.77 -15.58
N HIS A 90 12.57 -4.66 -14.28
CA HIS A 90 11.74 -5.20 -13.18
C HIS A 90 11.88 -4.35 -11.92
N GLY A 91 10.80 -4.22 -11.14
CA GLY A 91 10.87 -3.56 -9.82
C GLY A 91 10.80 -4.54 -8.68
N LEU A 92 11.67 -4.29 -7.71
CA LEU A 92 11.95 -5.12 -6.55
C LEU A 92 11.75 -4.26 -5.31
N GLY A 93 10.69 -4.53 -4.56
CA GLY A 93 10.45 -3.87 -3.29
C GLY A 93 10.13 -2.39 -3.39
N SER A 94 9.41 -1.89 -2.40
CA SER A 94 9.26 -0.46 -2.15
C SER A 94 8.96 -0.29 -0.66
N CYS A 95 9.48 0.77 -0.06
CA CYS A 95 9.11 1.18 1.27
C CYS A 95 8.87 2.69 1.31
N LEU A 96 8.06 3.09 2.29
CA LEU A 96 7.58 4.44 2.47
C LEU A 96 8.09 5.03 3.78
N SER A 97 8.37 6.32 3.76
CA SER A 97 8.44 7.19 4.92
C SER A 97 7.79 8.53 4.57
N TYR A 98 7.62 9.41 5.56
CA TYR A 98 7.16 10.76 5.32
C TYR A 98 7.93 11.74 6.20
N HIS A 99 7.98 13.00 5.80
CA HIS A 99 8.40 14.10 6.67
C HIS A 99 7.48 15.30 6.50
N SER A 100 7.48 16.18 7.50
CA SER A 100 6.76 17.45 7.38
C SER A 100 7.36 18.30 6.25
N SER A 101 6.51 18.93 5.46
CA SER A 101 6.88 19.95 4.48
C SER A 101 6.47 21.34 4.98
N SER A 102 7.05 22.38 4.36
CA SER A 102 6.80 23.79 4.73
C SER A 102 5.38 24.26 4.44
N ASP A 103 4.63 23.55 3.60
CA ASP A 103 3.21 23.79 3.30
C ASP A 103 2.25 23.17 4.34
N GLY A 104 2.80 22.54 5.39
CA GLY A 104 2.03 21.92 6.47
C GLY A 104 1.50 20.52 6.16
N LEU A 105 1.78 19.99 4.96
CA LEU A 105 1.47 18.62 4.60
C LEU A 105 2.64 17.69 4.94
N LYS A 106 2.45 16.39 4.68
CA LYS A 106 3.50 15.37 4.83
C LYS A 106 3.96 14.96 3.43
N ASN A 107 5.15 15.39 3.04
CA ASN A 107 5.81 14.85 1.85
C ASN A 107 6.12 13.38 2.11
N VAL A 108 5.94 12.56 1.07
CA VAL A 108 6.19 11.13 1.14
C VAL A 108 7.49 10.81 0.43
N VAL A 109 8.34 10.06 1.10
CA VAL A 109 9.61 9.55 0.56
C VAL A 109 9.43 8.08 0.29
N ILE A 110 9.66 7.68 -0.96
CA ILE A 110 9.63 6.30 -1.39
C ILE A 110 11.07 5.90 -1.72
N THR A 111 11.47 4.73 -1.24
CA THR A 111 12.70 4.08 -1.71
C THR A 111 12.41 2.65 -2.11
N GLY A 112 13.16 2.15 -3.07
CA GLY A 112 13.05 0.77 -3.52
C GLY A 112 14.16 0.43 -4.50
N THR A 113 14.06 -0.72 -5.14
CA THR A 113 15.05 -1.15 -6.12
C THR A 113 14.39 -1.48 -7.45
N PHE A 114 15.12 -1.22 -8.54
CA PHE A 114 14.76 -1.67 -9.89
C PHE A 114 15.96 -2.37 -10.51
N THR A 115 15.71 -3.47 -11.21
CA THR A 115 16.70 -4.09 -12.08
C THR A 115 16.68 -3.37 -13.43
N ASN A 116 17.82 -2.84 -13.84
CA ASN A 116 17.94 -2.13 -15.11
C ASN A 116 18.01 -3.09 -16.31
N THR A 117 18.02 -2.55 -17.53
CA THR A 117 18.13 -3.34 -18.77
C THR A 117 19.43 -4.14 -18.92
N GLN A 118 20.42 -3.91 -18.05
CA GLN A 118 21.68 -4.66 -17.99
C GLN A 118 21.67 -5.74 -16.91
N GLY A 119 20.55 -5.94 -16.20
CA GLY A 119 20.44 -6.90 -15.11
C GLY A 119 21.04 -6.43 -13.78
N LEU A 120 21.33 -5.13 -13.64
CA LEU A 120 21.89 -4.56 -12.41
C LEU A 120 20.80 -3.91 -11.56
N ASP A 121 20.77 -4.22 -10.28
CA ASP A 121 19.88 -3.58 -9.32
C ASP A 121 20.34 -2.16 -8.98
N ARG A 122 19.40 -1.23 -9.03
CA ARG A 122 19.61 0.18 -8.68
C ARG A 122 18.60 0.62 -7.64
N LEU A 123 19.10 1.31 -6.62
CA LEU A 123 18.28 2.00 -5.64
C LEU A 123 17.66 3.24 -6.30
N TYR A 124 16.38 3.47 -6.08
CA TYR A 124 15.74 4.75 -6.36
C TYR A 124 15.22 5.36 -5.06
N VAL A 125 15.22 6.69 -5.03
CA VAL A 125 14.56 7.50 -4.01
C VAL A 125 13.66 8.48 -4.77
N LEU A 126 12.44 8.65 -4.30
CA LEU A 126 11.46 9.58 -4.86
C LEU A 126 10.81 10.35 -3.71
N GLU A 127 10.90 11.67 -3.73
CA GLU A 127 10.14 12.52 -2.83
C GLU A 127 8.95 13.12 -3.57
N LEU A 128 7.76 13.00 -2.96
CA LEU A 128 6.52 13.51 -3.54
C LEU A 128 5.82 14.47 -2.59
N ASN A 129 5.18 15.48 -3.17
CA ASN A 129 4.29 16.36 -2.45
C ASN A 129 3.06 15.56 -1.97
N GLY A 130 2.77 15.64 -0.68
CA GLY A 130 1.68 14.88 -0.07
C GLY A 130 0.28 15.27 -0.54
N ALA A 131 0.10 16.50 -1.04
CA ALA A 131 -1.17 17.04 -1.51
C ALA A 131 -1.63 16.37 -2.79
N ASP A 132 -0.75 16.29 -3.78
CA ASP A 132 -1.11 16.01 -5.17
C ASP A 132 -0.23 14.93 -5.84
N GLY A 133 0.81 14.45 -5.15
CA GLY A 133 1.76 13.51 -5.70
C GLY A 133 2.60 14.12 -6.83
N SER A 134 2.91 15.41 -6.80
CA SER A 134 3.93 15.98 -7.67
C SER A 134 5.33 15.63 -7.17
N ILE A 135 6.29 15.45 -8.08
CA ILE A 135 7.68 15.15 -7.71
C ILE A 135 8.32 16.39 -7.09
N VAL A 136 8.96 16.21 -5.94
CA VAL A 136 9.77 17.22 -5.25
C VAL A 136 11.26 16.98 -5.54
N HIS A 137 11.72 15.73 -5.41
CA HIS A 137 13.10 15.30 -5.66
C HIS A 137 13.14 13.88 -6.25
#